data_AF-X1M8U5-F1
#
_entry.id   AF-X1M8U5-F1
#
_cell.length_a   1.000
_cell.length_b   1.000
_cell.length_c   1.000
_cell.angle_alpha   90.00
_cell.angle_beta   90.00
_cell.angle_gamma   90.00
#
_symmetry.space_group_name_H-M   'P 1'
#
loop_
_entity.id
_entity.type
_entity.pdbx_description
1 polymer ?
#
loop_
_entity_poly.entity_id
_entity_poly.type
_entity_poly.pdbx_seq_one_letter_code
_entity_poly.pdbx_strand_id
1 'polypeptide(L)'
;MWVDENDKQVFHLLIDGNPNTLELEPYAPVWSLLNVPLMPEFFLNSTTSTVTQTISGMNMTGFDENTVESDVWKFYSYSAFGCGKYMLEFWNRNYETVLKASPYWHGEGIIDGTAQDLDIDTFIMRVIPDKTSDIAEFKAGKLDILRTKYKSQIEFVWEDSRFEMHISQDDKMDVLYFNIRRPFVGGDFNYEYLEAEGKTNYTKGVAIRKAICYAIDREEINQMLFDGGSLISNSPIIPIQYYYYTDFPIKYSHNITKAEEWLIAAGFEIDLPTTTTETTTETTPTSSETTFSTIE
;
A
#
# COMPACT_ATOMS: atom_id res chain seq x y z
N MET A 1 -26.34 1.89 -16.16
CA MET A 1 -27.08 1.57 -14.93
C MET A 1 -28.35 2.38 -14.92
N TRP A 2 -29.48 1.81 -14.50
CA TRP A 2 -30.74 2.55 -14.31
C TRP A 2 -31.54 1.94 -13.16
N VAL A 3 -32.42 2.71 -12.53
CA VAL A 3 -33.36 2.23 -11.51
C VAL A 3 -34.58 1.63 -12.19
N ASP A 4 -35.11 0.52 -11.67
CA ASP A 4 -36.32 -0.10 -12.21
C ASP A 4 -37.52 0.85 -12.12
N GLU A 5 -38.32 0.91 -13.18
CA GLU A 5 -39.47 1.83 -13.25
C GLU A 5 -40.59 1.45 -12.28
N ASN A 6 -40.66 0.17 -11.89
CA ASN A 6 -41.70 -0.37 -11.01
C ASN A 6 -41.22 -0.56 -9.58
N ASP A 7 -39.91 -0.58 -9.34
CA ASP A 7 -39.32 -0.75 -8.00
C ASP A 7 -38.08 0.14 -7.80
N LYS A 8 -38.24 1.17 -6.97
CA LYS A 8 -37.17 2.13 -6.66
C LYS A 8 -36.01 1.53 -5.85
N GLN A 9 -36.15 0.32 -5.33
CA GLN A 9 -35.08 -0.40 -4.61
C GLN A 9 -34.26 -1.31 -5.54
N VAL A 10 -34.66 -1.45 -6.80
CA VAL A 10 -33.98 -2.29 -7.78
C VAL A 10 -33.26 -1.39 -8.79
N PHE A 11 -32.00 -1.70 -9.07
CA PHE A 11 -31.26 -1.09 -10.17
C PHE A 11 -30.67 -2.17 -11.07
N HIS A 12 -30.58 -1.85 -12.36
CA HIS A 12 -30.06 -2.72 -13.39
C HIS A 12 -28.70 -2.23 -13.84
N LEU A 13 -27.73 -3.13 -13.88
CA LEU A 13 -26.40 -2.90 -14.44
C LEU A 13 -26.25 -3.73 -15.72
N LEU A 14 -26.19 -3.06 -16.87
CA LEU A 14 -25.85 -3.70 -18.14
C LEU A 14 -24.33 -3.74 -18.28
N ILE A 15 -23.79 -4.95 -18.38
CA ILE A 15 -22.38 -5.20 -18.65
C ILE A 15 -22.30 -5.74 -20.07
N ASP A 16 -21.60 -5.04 -20.97
CA ASP A 16 -21.36 -5.57 -22.30
C ASP A 16 -20.25 -6.64 -22.23
N GLY A 17 -20.64 -7.89 -22.48
CA GLY A 17 -19.72 -9.03 -22.56
C GLY A 17 -19.47 -9.51 -24.00
N ASN A 18 -19.90 -8.75 -25.02
CA ASN A 18 -19.70 -9.14 -26.40
C ASN A 18 -18.26 -8.84 -26.84
N PRO A 19 -17.44 -9.87 -27.16
CA PRO A 19 -16.05 -9.66 -27.55
C PRO A 19 -15.89 -8.95 -28.91
N ASN A 20 -16.97 -8.72 -29.65
CA ASN A 20 -16.96 -8.05 -30.95
C ASN A 20 -17.32 -6.56 -30.87
N THR A 21 -17.64 -6.03 -29.70
CA THR A 21 -17.88 -4.58 -29.53
C THR A 21 -16.54 -3.85 -29.68
N LEU A 22 -16.53 -2.75 -30.44
CA LEU A 22 -15.31 -2.00 -30.80
C LEU A 22 -14.65 -1.35 -29.57
N GLU A 23 -15.43 -1.10 -28.51
CA GLU A 23 -14.94 -0.73 -27.18
C GLU A 23 -14.34 -1.98 -26.50
N LEU A 24 -13.05 -2.19 -26.72
CA LEU A 24 -12.27 -3.35 -26.27
C LEU A 24 -12.25 -3.54 -24.73
N GLU A 25 -13.24 -4.22 -24.14
CA GLU A 25 -13.06 -4.89 -22.84
C GLU A 25 -13.79 -6.26 -22.79
N PRO A 26 -13.24 -7.31 -23.44
CA PRO A 26 -13.81 -8.67 -23.40
C PRO A 26 -13.79 -9.33 -22.00
N TYR A 27 -13.31 -8.64 -20.97
CA TYR A 27 -13.28 -9.11 -19.58
C TYR A 27 -13.09 -7.95 -18.60
N ALA A 28 -14.13 -7.12 -18.38
CA ALA A 28 -14.12 -6.16 -17.28
C ALA A 28 -14.35 -6.92 -15.95
N PRO A 29 -13.48 -6.81 -14.93
CA PRO A 29 -13.72 -7.36 -13.61
C PRO A 29 -14.76 -6.51 -12.88
N VAL A 30 -15.97 -6.41 -13.42
CA VAL A 30 -17.02 -5.48 -12.98
C VAL A 30 -17.28 -5.63 -11.49
N TRP A 31 -17.31 -6.85 -10.96
CA TRP A 31 -17.52 -7.09 -9.53
C TRP A 31 -16.47 -6.40 -8.64
N SER A 32 -15.20 -6.37 -9.07
CA SER A 32 -14.16 -5.63 -8.34
C SER A 32 -14.32 -4.10 -8.46
N LEU A 33 -14.86 -3.64 -9.59
CA LEU A 33 -15.11 -2.22 -9.86
C LEU A 33 -16.40 -1.71 -9.20
N LEU A 34 -17.31 -2.60 -8.79
CA LEU A 34 -18.54 -2.24 -8.09
C LEU A 34 -18.33 -1.89 -6.61
N ASN A 35 -17.11 -2.02 -6.08
CA ASN A 35 -16.76 -1.54 -4.75
C ASN A 35 -16.61 -0.01 -4.72
N VAL A 36 -17.61 0.70 -5.24
CA VAL A 36 -17.68 2.15 -5.27
C VAL A 36 -18.52 2.60 -4.07
N PRO A 37 -18.04 3.54 -3.24
CA PRO A 37 -18.84 4.11 -2.18
C PRO A 37 -20.13 4.71 -2.74
N LEU A 38 -21.28 4.34 -2.20
CA LEU A 38 -22.55 4.98 -2.52
C LEU A 38 -22.57 6.39 -1.94
N MET A 39 -22.73 7.37 -2.81
CA MET A 39 -22.72 8.79 -2.45
C MET A 39 -24.13 9.38 -2.42
N PRO A 40 -24.41 10.40 -1.58
CA PRO A 40 -25.76 10.97 -1.44
C PRO A 40 -26.13 11.84 -2.65
N GLU A 41 -26.76 11.23 -3.66
CA GLU A 41 -27.18 11.92 -4.89
C GLU A 41 -28.02 13.17 -4.61
N PHE A 42 -28.96 13.09 -3.67
CA PHE A 42 -29.85 14.22 -3.32
C PHE A 42 -29.08 15.48 -2.88
N PHE A 43 -27.86 15.31 -2.37
CA PHE A 43 -26.98 16.38 -1.97
C PHE A 43 -26.07 16.79 -3.13
N LEU A 44 -25.39 15.81 -3.75
CA LEU A 44 -24.32 16.06 -4.73
C LEU A 44 -24.80 16.48 -6.12
N ASN A 45 -26.05 16.16 -6.48
CA ASN A 45 -26.69 16.60 -7.72
C ASN A 45 -27.46 17.93 -7.56
N SER A 46 -27.31 18.58 -6.41
CA SER A 46 -27.93 19.87 -6.15
C SER A 46 -27.08 21.01 -6.72
N THR A 47 -27.69 21.88 -7.54
CA THR A 47 -27.08 23.16 -7.98
C THR A 47 -27.15 24.25 -6.90
N THR A 48 -27.78 23.94 -5.76
CA THR A 48 -28.03 24.89 -4.67
C THR A 48 -27.42 24.32 -3.38
N SER A 49 -26.75 25.14 -2.57
CA SER A 49 -26.24 24.72 -1.23
C SER A 49 -27.36 24.43 -0.21
N THR A 50 -28.62 24.57 -0.62
CA THR A 50 -29.85 24.21 0.11
C THR A 50 -30.78 23.41 -0.81
N VAL A 51 -31.18 22.22 -0.37
CA VAL A 51 -31.81 21.14 -1.16
C VAL A 51 -33.12 21.53 -1.87
N THR A 52 -33.21 21.27 -3.18
CA THR A 52 -34.48 20.97 -3.89
C THR A 52 -34.21 20.08 -5.11
N GLN A 53 -34.86 18.91 -5.17
CA GLN A 53 -34.72 17.84 -6.18
C GLN A 53 -34.93 18.29 -7.64
N THR A 54 -34.42 17.52 -8.62
CA THR A 54 -34.84 17.61 -10.04
C THR A 54 -35.32 16.27 -10.61
N ILE A 55 -36.32 16.35 -11.50
CA ILE A 55 -37.27 15.30 -11.90
C ILE A 55 -37.25 15.05 -13.44
N SER A 56 -36.13 15.28 -14.13
CA SER A 56 -36.16 15.59 -15.57
C SER A 56 -35.84 14.47 -16.57
N GLY A 57 -35.68 13.21 -16.17
CA GLY A 57 -35.63 12.08 -17.12
C GLY A 57 -34.55 12.16 -18.21
N MET A 58 -33.43 12.86 -17.96
CA MET A 58 -32.28 12.90 -18.88
C MET A 58 -31.26 11.82 -18.50
N ASN A 59 -30.72 11.12 -19.50
CA ASN A 59 -29.60 10.21 -19.32
C ASN A 59 -28.35 11.01 -18.93
N MET A 60 -27.80 10.76 -17.73
CA MET A 60 -26.53 11.32 -17.30
C MET A 60 -25.36 10.63 -18.03
N THR A 61 -24.65 11.39 -18.87
CA THR A 61 -23.37 10.97 -19.47
C THR A 61 -22.21 11.62 -18.71
N GLY A 62 -21.91 11.13 -17.51
CA GLY A 62 -20.78 11.58 -16.70
C GLY A 62 -21.00 12.89 -15.92
N PHE A 63 -20.06 13.18 -15.02
CA PHE A 63 -19.99 14.45 -14.28
C PHE A 63 -19.44 15.56 -15.20
N ASP A 64 -20.08 16.74 -15.23
CA ASP A 64 -19.48 17.95 -15.81
C ASP A 64 -18.15 18.26 -15.09
N GLU A 65 -17.14 18.74 -15.80
CA GLU A 65 -15.78 18.99 -15.28
C GLU A 65 -15.78 19.96 -14.09
N ASN A 66 -16.78 20.84 -14.02
CA ASN A 66 -16.95 21.80 -12.94
C ASN A 66 -17.75 21.25 -11.74
N THR A 67 -18.31 20.04 -11.84
CA THR A 67 -19.15 19.44 -10.79
C THR A 67 -18.35 19.23 -9.52
N VAL A 68 -17.14 18.67 -9.63
CA VAL A 68 -16.23 18.44 -8.49
C VAL A 68 -15.71 19.75 -7.87
N GLU A 69 -15.76 20.85 -8.63
CA GLU A 69 -15.35 22.18 -8.18
C GLU A 69 -16.50 22.97 -7.55
N SER A 70 -17.73 22.45 -7.55
CA SER A 70 -18.87 23.12 -6.93
C SER A 70 -18.71 23.20 -5.41
N ASP A 71 -19.30 24.22 -4.80
CA ASP A 71 -19.26 24.41 -3.35
C ASP A 71 -19.82 23.20 -2.60
N VAL A 72 -20.79 22.49 -3.19
CA VAL A 72 -21.40 21.28 -2.63
C VAL A 72 -20.40 20.14 -2.56
N TRP A 73 -19.66 19.88 -3.64
CA TRP A 73 -18.64 18.82 -3.69
C TRP A 73 -17.44 19.15 -2.80
N LYS A 74 -17.02 20.42 -2.78
CA LYS A 74 -15.99 20.92 -1.85
C LYS A 74 -16.42 20.75 -0.39
N PHE A 75 -17.65 21.11 -0.05
CA PHE A 75 -18.19 20.93 1.30
C PHE A 75 -18.22 19.44 1.68
N TYR A 76 -18.74 18.58 0.79
CA TYR A 76 -18.79 17.14 1.03
C TYR A 76 -17.39 16.55 1.29
N SER A 77 -16.34 17.05 0.63
CA SER A 77 -14.97 16.55 0.82
C SER A 77 -14.41 16.72 2.25
N TYR A 78 -14.94 17.66 3.03
CA TYR A 78 -14.52 17.92 4.42
C TYR A 78 -15.65 17.72 5.44
N SER A 79 -16.86 17.37 4.98
CA SER A 79 -18.06 17.15 5.80
C SER A 79 -18.89 16.00 5.23
N ALA A 80 -18.22 14.88 4.93
CA ALA A 80 -18.82 13.73 4.29
C ALA A 80 -19.83 13.02 5.23
N PHE A 81 -20.91 12.54 4.63
CA PHE A 81 -21.94 11.73 5.30
C PHE A 81 -22.46 10.64 4.36
N GLY A 82 -23.03 9.58 4.94
CA GLY A 82 -23.57 8.44 4.20
C GLY A 82 -24.23 7.43 5.14
N CYS A 83 -24.48 6.23 4.65
CA CYS A 83 -25.19 5.17 5.39
C CYS A 83 -24.24 4.24 6.18
N GLY A 84 -23.00 4.69 6.45
CA GLY A 84 -22.01 3.91 7.18
C GLY A 84 -22.33 3.79 8.68
N LYS A 85 -21.64 2.87 9.36
CA LYS A 85 -21.75 2.64 10.82
C LYS A 85 -21.49 3.91 11.65
N TYR A 86 -20.62 4.80 11.16
CA TYR A 86 -20.24 6.03 11.85
C TYR A 86 -20.34 7.22 10.91
N MET A 87 -20.69 8.37 11.47
CA MET A 87 -20.75 9.66 10.78
C MET A 87 -19.73 10.63 11.35
N LEU A 88 -19.24 11.53 10.49
CA LEU A 88 -18.34 12.59 10.92
C LEU A 88 -19.09 13.58 11.81
N GLU A 89 -18.65 13.72 13.06
CA GLU A 89 -19.14 14.75 13.98
C GLU A 89 -18.36 16.04 13.77
N PHE A 90 -17.03 15.94 13.78
CA PHE A 90 -16.17 17.07 13.48
C PHE A 90 -14.78 16.63 13.02
N TRP A 91 -14.10 17.53 12.34
CA TRP A 91 -12.73 17.37 11.88
C TRP A 91 -11.94 18.65 12.10
N ASN A 92 -10.78 18.52 12.73
CA ASN A 92 -9.77 19.56 12.81
C ASN A 92 -8.48 19.07 12.17
N ARG A 93 -8.10 19.75 11.08
CA ARG A 93 -6.96 19.36 10.24
C ARG A 93 -5.68 19.24 11.07
N ASN A 94 -4.98 18.12 10.90
CA ASN A 94 -3.72 17.79 11.60
C ASN A 94 -3.84 17.71 13.13
N TYR A 95 -5.05 17.59 13.67
CA TYR A 95 -5.27 17.50 15.11
C TYR A 95 -6.13 16.28 15.46
N GLU A 96 -7.39 16.28 15.05
CA GLU A 96 -8.30 15.18 15.39
C GLU A 96 -9.48 15.06 14.41
N THR A 97 -9.97 13.83 14.26
CA THR A 97 -11.22 13.52 13.57
C THR A 97 -12.10 12.73 14.51
N VAL A 98 -13.35 13.16 14.69
CA VAL A 98 -14.30 12.48 15.56
C VAL A 98 -15.47 11.95 14.76
N LEU A 99 -15.71 10.66 14.90
CA LEU A 99 -16.84 9.96 14.32
C LEU A 99 -17.78 9.48 15.42
N LYS A 100 -19.08 9.62 15.23
CA LYS A 100 -20.10 9.07 16.14
C LYS A 100 -20.87 7.96 15.47
N ALA A 101 -21.35 7.02 16.28
CA ALA A 101 -22.28 5.98 15.84
C ALA A 101 -23.43 6.64 15.07
N SER A 102 -23.68 6.14 13.86
CA SER A 102 -24.67 6.72 12.96
C SER A 102 -26.07 6.22 13.34
N PRO A 103 -27.03 7.10 13.64
CA PRO A 103 -28.43 6.69 13.81
C PRO A 103 -29.07 6.22 12.49
N TYR A 104 -28.39 6.40 11.36
CA TYR A 104 -28.85 6.00 10.03
C TYR A 104 -28.24 4.68 9.54
N TRP A 105 -27.39 4.04 10.35
CA TRP A 105 -26.90 2.72 10.00
C TRP A 105 -28.02 1.69 10.14
N HIS A 106 -28.11 0.78 9.18
CA HIS A 106 -29.21 -0.19 9.08
C HIS A 106 -29.15 -1.33 10.10
N GLY A 107 -28.10 -1.39 10.93
CA GLY A 107 -27.97 -2.43 11.96
C GLY A 107 -27.67 -3.81 11.40
N GLU A 108 -27.24 -3.93 10.14
CA GLU A 108 -26.96 -5.22 9.49
C GLU A 108 -25.49 -5.33 9.07
N GLY A 109 -24.91 -6.51 9.31
CA GLY A 109 -23.56 -6.88 8.91
C GLY A 109 -23.45 -7.13 7.41
N ILE A 110 -22.43 -6.56 6.76
CA ILE A 110 -22.26 -6.68 5.30
C ILE A 110 -21.82 -8.09 4.84
N ILE A 111 -21.25 -8.90 5.75
CA ILE A 111 -20.68 -10.21 5.41
C ILE A 111 -21.75 -11.32 5.47
N ASP A 112 -22.58 -11.30 6.50
CA ASP A 112 -23.52 -12.37 6.84
C ASP A 112 -25.00 -11.91 6.86
N GLY A 113 -25.26 -10.60 6.70
CA GLY A 113 -26.60 -10.02 6.74
C GLY A 113 -27.25 -10.09 8.12
N THR A 114 -26.48 -10.37 9.18
CA THR A 114 -27.05 -10.52 10.53
C THR A 114 -27.20 -9.16 11.19
N ALA A 115 -28.19 -9.06 12.08
CA ALA A 115 -28.32 -7.90 12.95
C ALA A 115 -27.06 -7.74 13.80
N GLN A 116 -26.52 -6.53 13.83
CA GLN A 116 -25.32 -6.16 14.57
C GLN A 116 -25.60 -4.87 15.35
N ASP A 117 -25.09 -4.81 16.57
CA ASP A 117 -25.05 -3.57 17.35
C ASP A 117 -23.68 -2.89 17.19
N LEU A 118 -23.61 -1.59 17.53
CA LEU A 118 -22.36 -0.85 17.64
C LEU A 118 -21.98 -0.77 19.11
N ASP A 119 -20.93 -1.50 19.50
CA ASP A 119 -20.40 -1.47 20.88
C ASP A 119 -19.56 -0.21 21.17
N ILE A 120 -19.28 0.60 20.14
CA ILE A 120 -18.47 1.82 20.24
C ILE A 120 -19.33 3.00 19.81
N ASP A 121 -19.53 3.95 20.72
CA ASP A 121 -20.33 5.15 20.43
C ASP A 121 -19.56 6.21 19.63
N THR A 122 -18.24 6.31 19.83
CA THR A 122 -17.42 7.38 19.28
C THR A 122 -16.00 6.90 18.99
N PHE A 123 -15.52 7.22 17.79
CA PHE A 123 -14.10 7.10 17.45
C PHE A 123 -13.46 8.48 17.46
N ILE A 124 -12.34 8.62 18.18
CA ILE A 124 -11.52 9.82 18.20
C ILE A 124 -10.16 9.47 17.60
N MET A 125 -9.93 9.90 16.37
CA MET A 125 -8.67 9.68 15.68
C MET A 125 -7.77 10.91 15.89
N ARG A 126 -6.79 10.80 16.79
CA ARG A 126 -5.82 11.86 17.08
C ARG A 126 -4.63 11.78 16.13
N VAL A 127 -4.15 12.93 15.66
CA VAL A 127 -2.93 13.04 14.87
C VAL A 127 -1.77 13.34 15.81
N ILE A 128 -0.92 12.34 16.06
CA ILE A 128 0.31 12.47 16.86
C ILE A 128 1.51 12.19 15.95
N PRO A 129 2.17 13.23 15.40
CA PRO A 129 3.22 13.04 14.39
C PRO A 129 4.46 12.35 14.94
N ASP A 130 4.84 12.63 16.19
CA ASP A 130 6.01 12.06 16.82
C ASP A 130 5.70 10.68 17.41
N LYS A 131 6.44 9.66 16.96
CA LYS A 131 6.21 8.27 17.36
C LYS A 131 6.54 8.00 18.82
N THR A 132 7.50 8.71 19.40
CA THR A 132 7.83 8.58 20.82
C THR A 132 6.66 9.04 21.70
N SER A 133 6.04 10.16 21.33
CA SER A 133 4.86 10.71 22.00
C SER A 133 3.63 9.81 21.82
N ASP A 134 3.42 9.26 20.62
CA ASP A 134 2.35 8.30 20.28
C ASP A 134 2.41 7.06 21.20
N ILE A 135 3.60 6.46 21.33
CA ILE A 135 3.83 5.30 22.22
C ILE A 135 3.65 5.68 23.69
N ALA A 136 4.13 6.85 24.12
CA ALA A 136 4.00 7.30 25.50
C ALA A 136 2.52 7.50 25.92
N GLU A 137 1.71 8.10 25.03
CA GLU A 137 0.28 8.29 25.25
C GLU A 137 -0.48 6.95 25.30
N PHE A 138 -0.13 6.00 24.42
CA PHE A 138 -0.67 4.64 24.46
C PHE A 138 -0.33 3.92 25.77
N LYS A 139 0.95 3.95 26.20
CA LYS A 139 1.38 3.37 27.50
C LYS A 139 0.64 3.97 28.69
N ALA A 140 0.33 5.26 28.63
CA ALA A 140 -0.42 5.99 29.63
C ALA A 140 -1.93 5.68 29.61
N GLY A 141 -2.42 4.86 28.68
CA GLY A 141 -3.84 4.50 28.54
C GLY A 141 -4.69 5.61 27.92
N LYS A 142 -4.07 6.52 27.16
CA LYS A 142 -4.78 7.63 26.47
C LYS A 142 -5.16 7.31 25.03
N LEU A 143 -4.71 6.17 24.51
CA LEU A 143 -4.99 5.65 23.18
C LEU A 143 -5.37 4.17 23.31
N ASP A 144 -6.42 3.75 22.61
CA ASP A 144 -6.88 2.34 22.64
C ASP A 144 -6.19 1.48 21.59
N ILE A 145 -5.73 2.09 20.49
CA ILE A 145 -5.08 1.41 19.37
C ILE A 145 -3.80 2.14 19.00
N LEU A 146 -2.70 1.39 18.92
CA LEU A 146 -1.42 1.84 18.39
C LEU A 146 -1.07 1.00 17.16
N ARG A 147 -0.77 1.64 16.03
CA ARG A 147 -0.27 0.97 14.81
C ARG A 147 1.19 1.34 14.58
N THR A 148 2.06 0.33 14.53
CA THR A 148 3.47 0.50 14.20
C THR A 148 3.96 -0.61 13.27
N LYS A 149 5.06 -0.35 12.57
CA LYS A 149 5.81 -1.33 11.77
C LYS A 149 7.12 -1.76 12.44
N TYR A 150 7.47 -1.12 13.55
CA TYR A 150 8.74 -1.32 14.26
C TYR A 150 8.51 -2.23 15.45
N LYS A 151 9.01 -3.47 15.37
CA LYS A 151 8.88 -4.46 16.44
C LYS A 151 9.54 -3.99 17.72
N SER A 152 10.72 -3.37 17.63
CA SER A 152 11.49 -2.88 18.78
C SER A 152 10.72 -1.86 19.63
N GLN A 153 9.85 -1.08 19.01
CA GLN A 153 9.11 -0.01 19.68
C GLN A 153 7.97 -0.50 20.58
N ILE A 154 7.55 -1.77 20.41
CA ILE A 154 6.38 -2.35 21.09
C ILE A 154 6.73 -3.58 21.94
N GLU A 155 8.01 -3.79 22.27
CA GLU A 155 8.43 -4.91 23.12
C GLU A 155 7.73 -4.90 24.50
N PHE A 156 7.42 -3.71 25.02
CA PHE A 156 6.69 -3.55 26.29
C PHE A 156 5.30 -4.22 26.30
N VAL A 157 4.70 -4.46 25.13
CA VAL A 157 3.38 -5.11 25.02
C VAL A 157 3.44 -6.57 25.48
N TRP A 158 4.61 -7.22 25.39
CA TRP A 158 4.79 -8.60 25.87
C TRP A 158 4.89 -8.70 27.40
N GLU A 159 5.25 -7.60 28.07
CA GLU A 159 5.49 -7.57 29.52
C GLU A 159 4.27 -7.07 30.30
N ASP A 160 3.39 -6.31 29.66
CA ASP A 160 2.24 -5.67 30.29
C ASP A 160 0.92 -6.24 29.74
N SER A 161 0.23 -7.01 30.59
CA SER A 161 -1.01 -7.72 30.25
C SER A 161 -2.20 -6.81 29.93
N ARG A 162 -2.06 -5.49 30.05
CA ARG A 162 -3.10 -4.53 29.62
C ARG A 162 -3.18 -4.42 28.10
N PHE A 163 -2.18 -4.88 27.37
CA PHE A 163 -2.09 -4.72 25.93
C PHE A 163 -2.22 -6.08 25.22
N GLU A 164 -2.84 -6.05 24.04
CA GLU A 164 -2.93 -7.19 23.13
C GLU A 164 -2.23 -6.83 21.81
N MET A 165 -1.43 -7.77 21.29
CA MET A 165 -0.73 -7.59 20.02
C MET A 165 -1.39 -8.43 18.93
N HIS A 166 -1.82 -7.76 17.86
CA HIS A 166 -2.22 -8.42 16.62
C HIS A 166 -1.17 -8.16 15.54
N ILE A 167 -0.66 -9.25 14.96
CA ILE A 167 0.30 -9.20 13.86
C ILE A 167 -0.41 -9.67 12.59
N SER A 168 -0.38 -8.84 11.56
CA SER A 168 -0.88 -9.17 10.22
C SER A 168 0.16 -8.81 9.17
N GLN A 169 0.14 -9.52 8.03
CA GLN A 169 0.91 -9.08 6.87
C GLN A 169 0.24 -7.84 6.26
N ASP A 170 1.03 -6.81 5.99
CA ASP A 170 0.56 -5.60 5.27
C ASP A 170 0.30 -5.98 3.80
N ASP A 171 -0.72 -5.38 3.19
CA ASP A 171 -1.06 -5.59 1.77
C ASP A 171 -0.24 -4.68 0.83
N LYS A 172 0.92 -4.22 1.32
CA LYS A 172 1.76 -3.21 0.70
C LYS A 172 3.15 -3.75 0.41
N MET A 173 3.74 -3.25 -0.67
CA MET A 173 5.10 -3.56 -1.06
C MET A 173 5.82 -2.25 -1.38
N ASP A 174 6.98 -2.06 -0.77
CA ASP A 174 7.88 -0.97 -1.13
C ASP A 174 8.67 -1.36 -2.39
N VAL A 175 8.58 -0.53 -3.43
CA VAL A 175 9.16 -0.81 -4.75
C VAL A 175 9.91 0.40 -5.28
N LEU A 176 11.12 0.16 -5.78
CA LEU A 176 11.84 1.11 -6.60
C LEU A 176 11.42 0.97 -8.07
N TYR A 177 10.78 1.99 -8.62
CA TYR A 177 10.41 2.03 -10.03
C TYR A 177 11.46 2.75 -10.88
N PHE A 178 11.83 2.16 -12.01
CA PHE A 178 12.64 2.83 -13.02
C PHE A 178 11.76 3.55 -14.03
N ASN A 179 11.98 4.85 -14.21
CA ASN A 179 11.39 5.55 -15.34
C ASN A 179 12.18 5.20 -16.62
N ILE A 180 11.67 4.21 -17.37
CA ILE A 180 12.33 3.67 -18.57
C ILE A 180 12.42 4.67 -19.74
N ARG A 181 11.88 5.89 -19.62
CA ARG A 181 12.05 6.97 -20.59
C ARG A 181 13.29 7.82 -20.31
N ARG A 182 13.93 7.67 -19.15
CA ARG A 182 15.13 8.43 -18.78
C ARG A 182 16.39 7.82 -19.38
N PRO A 183 17.41 8.64 -19.70
CA PRO A 183 18.71 8.14 -20.14
C PRO A 183 19.34 7.16 -19.14
N PHE A 184 20.27 6.34 -19.64
CA PHE A 184 21.01 5.32 -18.89
C PHE A 184 20.15 4.14 -18.42
N VAL A 185 19.19 4.34 -17.53
CA VAL A 185 18.30 3.26 -17.06
C VAL A 185 17.24 2.86 -18.09
N GLY A 186 17.16 3.56 -19.22
CA GLY A 186 16.21 3.37 -20.32
C GLY A 186 16.50 4.31 -21.50
N GLY A 187 15.45 4.91 -22.10
CA GLY A 187 15.60 5.78 -23.27
C GLY A 187 16.19 5.02 -24.46
N ASP A 188 17.15 5.63 -25.16
CA ASP A 188 17.87 5.01 -26.27
C ASP A 188 18.56 3.70 -25.87
N PHE A 189 19.02 3.59 -24.61
CA PHE A 189 19.66 2.38 -24.11
C PHE A 189 18.72 1.18 -24.00
N ASN A 190 17.39 1.36 -24.13
CA ASN A 190 16.47 0.24 -24.29
C ASN A 190 16.53 -0.40 -25.69
N TYR A 191 17.20 0.24 -26.65
CA TYR A 191 17.31 -0.23 -28.03
C TYR A 191 18.76 -0.58 -28.43
N GLU A 192 19.74 -0.27 -27.58
CA GLU A 192 21.14 -0.63 -27.77
C GLU A 192 21.47 -1.96 -27.06
N TYR A 193 21.81 -2.99 -27.82
CA TYR A 193 22.18 -4.31 -27.31
C TYR A 193 23.63 -4.35 -26.81
N LEU A 194 23.90 -5.23 -25.85
CA LEU A 194 25.25 -5.46 -25.33
C LEU A 194 26.11 -6.25 -26.32
N GLU A 195 27.40 -5.97 -26.35
CA GLU A 195 28.39 -6.75 -27.12
C GLU A 195 29.07 -7.85 -26.29
N ALA A 196 28.90 -7.82 -24.96
CA ALA A 196 29.54 -8.77 -24.05
C ALA A 196 29.05 -10.22 -24.27
N GLU A 197 30.01 -11.15 -24.32
CA GLU A 197 29.73 -12.58 -24.50
C GLU A 197 28.76 -13.11 -23.43
N GLY A 198 27.78 -13.92 -23.85
CA GLY A 198 26.73 -14.45 -22.97
C GLY A 198 25.68 -13.42 -22.52
N LYS A 199 25.82 -12.14 -22.87
CA LYS A 199 24.90 -11.05 -22.51
C LYS A 199 24.29 -10.32 -23.71
N THR A 200 24.55 -10.76 -24.94
CA THR A 200 24.11 -10.12 -26.20
C THR A 200 22.60 -10.00 -26.38
N ASN A 201 21.80 -10.79 -25.65
CA ASN A 201 20.33 -10.71 -25.67
C ASN A 201 19.77 -9.60 -24.77
N TYR A 202 20.62 -8.89 -24.02
CA TYR A 202 20.21 -7.78 -23.16
C TYR A 202 20.57 -6.44 -23.79
N THR A 203 19.80 -5.42 -23.45
CA THR A 203 20.09 -4.03 -23.82
C THR A 203 20.87 -3.33 -22.72
N LYS A 204 21.59 -2.26 -23.04
CA LYS A 204 22.33 -1.44 -22.06
C LYS A 204 21.43 -0.98 -20.92
N GLY A 205 20.19 -0.57 -21.23
CA GLY A 205 19.22 -0.14 -20.22
C GLY A 205 18.81 -1.27 -19.28
N VAL A 206 18.60 -2.48 -19.81
CA VAL A 206 18.34 -3.67 -18.96
C VAL A 206 19.54 -3.99 -18.08
N ALA A 207 20.76 -3.92 -18.63
CA ALA A 207 21.99 -4.20 -17.91
C ALA A 207 22.18 -3.26 -16.72
N ILE A 208 21.98 -1.95 -16.91
CA ILE A 208 22.10 -0.97 -15.83
C ILE A 208 21.04 -1.19 -14.74
N ARG A 209 19.78 -1.50 -15.11
CA ARG A 209 18.75 -1.83 -14.12
C ARG A 209 19.10 -3.10 -13.33
N LYS A 210 19.65 -4.13 -14.00
CA LYS A 210 20.15 -5.34 -13.32
C LYS A 210 21.28 -5.00 -12.35
N ALA A 211 22.22 -4.15 -12.76
CA ALA A 211 23.30 -3.72 -11.89
C ALA A 211 22.79 -3.03 -10.62
N ILE A 212 21.85 -2.09 -10.77
CA ILE A 212 21.23 -1.41 -9.62
C ILE A 212 20.54 -2.43 -8.70
N CYS A 213 19.78 -3.39 -9.24
CA CYS A 213 19.14 -4.43 -8.42
C CYS A 213 20.16 -5.29 -7.64
N TYR A 214 21.32 -5.61 -8.22
CA TYR A 214 22.39 -6.34 -7.53
C TYR A 214 23.12 -5.47 -6.49
N ALA A 215 23.17 -4.15 -6.67
CA ALA A 215 23.86 -3.24 -5.77
C ALA A 215 23.08 -2.89 -4.49
N ILE A 216 21.78 -3.16 -4.46
CA ILE A 216 20.93 -2.83 -3.31
C ILE A 216 20.98 -3.96 -2.28
N ASP A 217 21.43 -3.64 -1.06
CA ASP A 217 21.30 -4.54 0.08
C ASP A 217 19.91 -4.45 0.71
N ARG A 218 19.03 -5.36 0.27
CA ARG A 218 17.64 -5.42 0.71
C ARG A 218 17.50 -5.94 2.15
N GLU A 219 18.44 -6.76 2.61
CA GLU A 219 18.43 -7.27 3.99
C GLU A 219 18.91 -6.19 4.95
N GLU A 220 19.95 -5.43 4.59
CA GLU A 220 20.39 -4.30 5.39
C GLU A 220 19.29 -3.23 5.50
N ILE A 221 18.61 -2.92 4.40
CA ILE A 221 17.44 -2.04 4.41
C ILE A 221 16.35 -2.59 5.35
N ASN A 222 16.04 -3.88 5.27
CA ASN A 222 15.06 -4.53 6.13
C ASN A 222 15.44 -4.43 7.61
N GLN A 223 16.71 -4.67 7.93
CA GLN A 223 17.21 -4.62 9.28
C GLN A 223 17.21 -3.20 9.86
N MET A 224 17.68 -2.22 9.08
CA MET A 224 17.84 -0.84 9.56
C MET A 224 16.52 -0.07 9.62
N LEU A 225 15.59 -0.33 8.70
CA LEU A 225 14.33 0.41 8.62
C LEU A 225 13.13 -0.32 9.20
N PHE A 226 13.20 -1.65 9.38
CA PHE A 226 12.05 -2.44 9.80
C PHE A 226 12.37 -3.46 10.90
N ASP A 227 13.55 -3.39 11.53
CA ASP A 227 14.03 -4.34 12.54
C ASP A 227 13.98 -5.81 12.04
N GLY A 228 14.11 -6.03 10.74
CA GLY A 228 13.99 -7.35 10.11
C GLY A 228 12.55 -7.87 10.01
N GLY A 229 11.55 -7.06 10.34
CA GLY A 229 10.13 -7.45 10.37
C GLY A 229 9.44 -7.52 9.01
N SER A 230 10.08 -7.05 7.93
CA SER A 230 9.49 -7.11 6.58
C SER A 230 9.90 -8.37 5.82
N LEU A 231 9.06 -8.77 4.86
CA LEU A 231 9.33 -9.88 3.95
C LEU A 231 10.00 -9.36 2.67
N ILE A 232 11.17 -9.92 2.33
CA ILE A 232 11.86 -9.60 1.08
C ILE A 232 11.17 -10.31 -0.09
N SER A 233 10.43 -9.54 -0.91
CA SER A 233 9.75 -10.08 -2.09
C SER A 233 10.63 -10.06 -3.35
N ASN A 234 10.76 -11.17 -4.07
CA ASN A 234 11.32 -11.17 -5.43
C ASN A 234 10.24 -11.11 -6.52
N SER A 235 8.98 -11.10 -6.11
CA SER A 235 7.82 -11.08 -6.98
C SER A 235 7.23 -9.68 -7.03
N PRO A 236 6.69 -9.24 -8.19
CA PRO A 236 5.85 -8.05 -8.26
C PRO A 236 4.48 -8.26 -7.59
N ILE A 237 4.17 -9.49 -7.19
CA ILE A 237 2.94 -9.88 -6.50
C ILE A 237 3.31 -10.23 -5.05
N ILE A 238 2.55 -9.69 -4.10
CA ILE A 238 2.77 -9.93 -2.67
C ILE A 238 2.25 -11.31 -2.22
N PRO A 239 2.89 -11.98 -1.24
CA PRO A 239 2.51 -13.33 -0.81
C PRO A 239 1.06 -13.51 -0.34
N ILE A 240 0.44 -12.47 0.23
CA ILE A 240 -0.96 -12.51 0.67
C ILE A 240 -1.94 -12.77 -0.49
N GLN A 241 -1.54 -12.43 -1.72
CA GLN A 241 -2.26 -12.77 -2.95
C GLN A 241 -1.90 -14.19 -3.41
N TYR A 242 -2.03 -15.18 -2.51
CA TYR A 242 -1.48 -16.54 -2.67
C TYR A 242 -1.88 -17.23 -3.98
N TYR A 243 -3.05 -16.91 -4.54
CA TYR A 243 -3.53 -17.49 -5.80
C TYR A 243 -2.72 -17.05 -7.03
N TYR A 244 -2.18 -15.83 -6.98
CA TYR A 244 -1.38 -15.23 -8.06
C TYR A 244 0.11 -15.19 -7.73
N TYR A 245 0.45 -15.34 -6.45
CA TYR A 245 1.83 -15.40 -6.00
C TYR A 245 2.53 -16.66 -6.52
N THR A 246 3.65 -16.47 -7.20
CA THR A 246 4.54 -17.54 -7.64
C THR A 246 5.97 -17.20 -7.25
N ASP A 247 6.78 -18.21 -6.94
CA ASP A 247 8.22 -17.98 -6.72
C ASP A 247 8.85 -17.54 -8.04
N PHE A 248 9.23 -16.26 -8.11
CA PHE A 248 9.79 -15.70 -9.32
C PHE A 248 11.22 -16.25 -9.52
N PRO A 249 11.54 -16.82 -10.69
CA PRO A 249 12.84 -17.46 -10.91
C PRO A 249 14.00 -16.46 -10.95
N ILE A 250 13.72 -15.19 -11.24
CA ILE A 250 14.71 -14.13 -11.32
C ILE A 250 14.84 -13.48 -9.95
N LYS A 251 16.00 -13.66 -9.31
CA LYS A 251 16.32 -13.11 -7.99
C LYS A 251 17.60 -12.28 -8.09
N TYR A 252 17.60 -11.10 -7.46
CA TYR A 252 18.75 -10.21 -7.39
C TYR A 252 19.21 -10.12 -5.92
N SER A 253 20.12 -11.00 -5.54
CA SER A 253 20.78 -10.95 -4.22
C SER A 253 21.79 -9.80 -4.20
N HIS A 254 22.04 -9.17 -3.05
CA HIS A 254 23.09 -8.17 -2.94
C HIS A 254 24.45 -8.76 -3.37
N ASN A 255 25.04 -8.20 -4.43
CA ASN A 255 26.30 -8.65 -5.01
C ASN A 255 26.92 -7.53 -5.87
N ILE A 256 27.84 -6.78 -5.26
CA ILE A 256 28.52 -5.64 -5.90
C ILE A 256 29.32 -6.08 -7.14
N THR A 257 30.05 -7.19 -7.08
CA THR A 257 30.82 -7.70 -8.23
C THR A 257 29.93 -7.97 -9.44
N LYS A 258 28.77 -8.61 -9.26
CA LYS A 258 27.80 -8.80 -10.35
C LYS A 258 27.24 -7.47 -10.84
N ALA A 259 27.00 -6.51 -9.96
CA ALA A 259 26.54 -5.18 -10.36
C ALA A 259 27.57 -4.52 -11.30
N GLU A 260 28.84 -4.56 -10.93
CA GLU A 260 29.96 -4.05 -11.72
C GLU A 260 30.08 -4.76 -13.07
N GLU A 261 29.99 -6.08 -13.11
CA GLU A 261 29.99 -6.87 -14.35
C GLU A 261 28.87 -6.49 -15.32
N TRP A 262 27.70 -6.06 -14.81
CA TRP A 262 26.60 -5.60 -15.65
C TRP A 262 26.81 -4.18 -16.16
N LEU A 263 27.41 -3.30 -15.36
CA LEU A 263 27.77 -1.94 -15.76
C LEU A 263 28.91 -1.91 -16.78
N ILE A 264 29.97 -2.69 -16.57
CA ILE A 264 31.08 -2.85 -17.52
C ILE A 264 30.55 -3.38 -18.86
N ALA A 265 29.67 -4.38 -18.82
CA ALA A 265 29.05 -4.91 -20.03
C ALA A 265 28.21 -3.84 -20.77
N ALA A 266 27.63 -2.88 -20.04
CA ALA A 266 26.90 -1.75 -20.61
C ALA A 266 27.80 -0.61 -21.12
N GLY A 267 29.12 -0.73 -20.99
CA GLY A 267 30.11 0.24 -21.47
C GLY A 267 30.50 1.32 -20.46
N PHE A 268 30.26 1.09 -19.16
CA PHE A 268 30.70 1.99 -18.10
C PHE A 268 32.08 1.58 -17.58
N GLU A 269 32.97 2.55 -17.45
CA GLU A 269 34.25 2.36 -16.75
C GLU A 269 34.01 2.48 -15.25
N ILE A 270 34.49 1.50 -14.49
CA ILE A 270 34.44 1.48 -13.03
C ILE A 270 35.86 1.45 -12.51
N ASP A 271 36.26 2.48 -11.78
CA ASP A 271 37.47 2.46 -10.99
C ASP A 271 37.21 1.58 -9.76
N LEU A 272 37.60 0.31 -9.84
CA LEU A 272 37.55 -0.59 -8.70
C LEU A 272 38.59 -0.12 -7.66
N PRO A 273 38.21 0.16 -6.40
CA PRO A 273 39.20 0.25 -5.35
C PRO A 273 39.90 -1.11 -5.28
N THR A 274 41.19 -1.14 -5.59
CA THR A 274 42.01 -2.33 -5.46
C THR A 274 41.97 -2.78 -4.01
N THR A 275 41.31 -3.90 -3.74
CA THR A 275 41.29 -4.52 -2.42
C THR A 275 42.73 -4.84 -2.03
N THR A 276 43.35 -3.94 -1.27
CA THR A 276 44.62 -4.22 -0.63
C THR A 276 44.27 -5.18 0.50
N THR A 277 44.63 -6.44 0.34
CA THR A 277 44.52 -7.46 1.38
C THR A 277 45.44 -7.06 2.54
N GLU A 278 44.95 -6.21 3.44
CA GLU A 278 45.56 -6.07 4.75
C GLU A 278 45.34 -7.39 5.49
N THR A 279 46.39 -8.19 5.54
CA THR A 279 46.46 -9.38 6.38
C THR A 279 46.58 -8.91 7.82
N THR A 280 45.45 -8.65 8.48
CA THR A 280 45.41 -8.54 9.93
C THR A 280 45.70 -9.92 10.51
N THR A 281 46.90 -10.07 11.05
CA THR A 281 47.27 -11.23 11.86
C THR A 281 46.49 -11.13 13.17
N GLU A 282 45.38 -11.89 13.26
CA GLU A 282 44.69 -12.15 14.52
C GLU A 282 45.66 -12.82 15.50
N THR A 283 45.94 -12.12 16.60
CA THR A 283 46.55 -12.72 17.79
C THR A 283 45.45 -13.44 18.55
N THR A 284 45.53 -14.76 18.58
CA THR A 284 44.62 -15.65 19.31
C THR A 284 44.59 -15.31 20.80
N PRO A 285 43.43 -15.02 21.41
CA PRO A 285 43.32 -14.98 22.86
C PRO A 285 43.19 -16.42 23.39
N THR A 286 43.99 -16.70 24.41
CA THR A 286 44.05 -17.99 25.10
C THR A 286 42.71 -18.32 25.76
N SER A 287 42.22 -19.54 25.53
CA SER A 287 41.02 -20.12 26.12
C SER A 287 41.16 -20.28 27.64
N SER A 288 40.25 -19.69 28.41
CA SER A 288 39.92 -20.17 29.75
C SER A 288 38.56 -20.85 29.70
N GLU A 289 38.56 -22.17 29.88
CA GLU A 289 37.37 -23.00 30.01
C GLU A 289 36.50 -22.52 31.18
N THR A 290 35.20 -22.38 30.95
CA THR A 290 34.22 -22.37 32.04
C THR A 290 33.04 -23.21 31.60
N THR A 291 32.97 -24.41 32.16
CA THR A 291 31.88 -25.38 32.00
C THR A 291 30.58 -24.83 32.56
N PHE A 292 29.51 -24.80 31.77
CA PHE A 292 28.14 -24.67 32.27
C PHE A 292 27.37 -25.96 32.02
N SER A 293 26.87 -26.54 33.11
CA SER A 293 26.04 -27.73 33.14
C SER A 293 24.64 -27.45 32.62
N THR A 294 24.16 -28.32 31.74
CA THR A 294 22.76 -28.40 31.30
C THR A 294 21.85 -28.75 32.47
N ILE A 295 20.73 -28.04 32.60
CA ILE A 295 19.55 -28.49 33.37
C ILE A 295 18.34 -28.41 32.43
N GLU A 296 17.50 -29.43 32.54
CA GLU A 296 16.24 -29.69 31.81
C GLU A 296 15.26 -28.52 31.72
#